data_AF-A0A252CQ92-F1
#
_entry.id   AF-A0A252CQ92-F1
#
_cell.length_a   1.000
_cell.length_b   1.000
_cell.length_c   1.000
_cell.angle_alpha   90.00
_cell.angle_beta   90.00
_cell.angle_gamma   90.00
#
_symmetry.space_group_name_H-M   'P 1'
#
loop_
_entity.id
_entity.type
_entity.pdbx_description
1 polymer ?
#
loop_
_entity_poly.entity_id
_entity_poly.type
_entity_poly.pdbx_seq_one_letter_code
_entity_poly.pdbx_strand_id
1 'polypeptide(L)'
;MWFWEQLQPGNSIYHIASALQLQGPLNIKVLQKSLDAIVAHHEALRTNYITQNGNPIQVIQPPRAVELLIFNLQQLPATQRSAQIEQLLQQ
;
A
#
# COMPACT_ATOMS: atom_id res chain seq x y z
N MET A 1 -1.37 19.68 -2.01
CA MET A 1 -1.69 18.25 -1.99
C MET A 1 -3.21 18.04 -1.98
N TRP A 2 -3.95 18.36 -0.90
CA TRP A 2 -5.42 18.15 -0.85
C TRP A 2 -6.22 18.83 -1.97
N PHE A 3 -5.91 20.08 -2.32
CA PHE A 3 -6.59 20.78 -3.42
C PHE A 3 -6.40 20.08 -4.78
N TRP A 4 -5.25 19.42 -4.99
CA TRP A 4 -5.00 18.67 -6.22
C TRP A 4 -5.83 17.39 -6.30
N GLU A 5 -6.02 16.68 -5.19
CA GLU A 5 -6.97 15.54 -5.10
C GLU A 5 -8.41 15.96 -5.42
N GLN A 6 -8.84 17.18 -5.05
CA GLN A 6 -10.17 17.69 -5.40
C GLN A 6 -10.30 18.01 -6.89
N LEU A 7 -9.22 18.44 -7.54
CA LEU A 7 -9.20 18.76 -8.98
C LEU A 7 -9.07 17.52 -9.87
N GLN A 8 -8.32 16.51 -9.43
CA GLN A 8 -8.08 15.27 -10.17
C GLN A 8 -8.15 14.05 -9.23
N PRO A 9 -9.36 13.66 -8.81
CA PRO A 9 -9.53 12.53 -7.89
C PRO A 9 -9.02 11.24 -8.52
N GLY A 10 -8.26 10.46 -7.73
CA GLY A 10 -7.71 9.17 -8.15
C GLY A 10 -6.39 9.26 -8.91
N ASN A 11 -5.76 10.44 -8.97
CA ASN A 11 -4.44 10.59 -9.54
C ASN A 11 -3.35 10.12 -8.55
N SER A 12 -2.56 9.11 -8.93
CA SER A 12 -1.51 8.52 -8.09
C SER A 12 -0.19 9.32 -8.06
N ILE A 13 -0.15 10.55 -8.60
CA ILE A 13 1.08 11.39 -8.65
C ILE A 13 1.78 11.57 -7.31
N TYR A 14 1.08 11.37 -6.20
CA TYR A 14 1.62 11.49 -4.84
C TYR A 14 1.82 10.14 -4.13
N HIS A 15 1.62 9.02 -4.82
CA HIS A 15 1.95 7.68 -4.32
C HIS A 15 3.44 7.39 -4.58
N ILE A 16 4.18 7.14 -3.51
CA ILE A 16 5.56 6.65 -3.60
C ILE A 16 5.51 5.13 -3.47
N ALA A 17 5.74 4.43 -4.57
CA ALA A 17 5.82 2.97 -4.61
C ALA A 17 7.28 2.49 -4.64
N SER A 18 7.55 1.33 -4.05
CA SER A 18 8.88 0.69 -4.08
C SER A 18 8.72 -0.83 -4.02
N ALA A 19 9.65 -1.54 -4.68
CA ALA A 19 9.69 -2.99 -4.70
C ALA A 19 11.00 -3.49 -4.09
N LEU A 20 10.92 -4.58 -3.32
CA LEU A 20 12.07 -5.23 -2.69
C LEU A 20 12.08 -6.72 -3.03
N GLN A 21 13.26 -7.23 -3.41
CA GLN A 21 13.47 -8.66 -3.57
C GLN A 21 14.03 -9.27 -2.28
N LEU A 22 13.27 -10.18 -1.67
CA LEU A 22 13.69 -10.94 -0.50
C LEU A 22 14.14 -12.35 -0.92
N GLN A 23 15.27 -12.80 -0.41
CA GLN A 23 15.80 -14.15 -0.66
C GLN A 23 15.96 -14.88 0.68
N GLY A 24 15.41 -16.10 0.76
CA GLY A 24 15.43 -16.92 1.97
C GLY A 24 14.02 -17.27 2.47
N PRO A 25 13.93 -17.96 3.62
CA PRO A 25 12.64 -18.33 4.19
C PRO A 25 11.88 -17.08 4.66
N LEU A 26 10.68 -16.88 4.12
CA LEU A 26 9.79 -15.79 4.51
C LEU A 26 8.55 -16.34 5.23
N ASN A 27 8.35 -15.91 6.48
CA ASN A 27 7.14 -16.24 7.23
C ASN A 27 6.08 -15.14 7.02
N ILE A 28 5.11 -15.42 6.14
CA ILE A 28 4.02 -14.50 5.80
C ILE A 28 3.22 -14.04 7.02
N LYS A 29 2.97 -14.93 8.00
CA LYS A 29 2.20 -14.57 9.20
C LYS A 29 2.93 -13.56 10.07
N VAL A 30 4.26 -13.66 10.14
CA VAL A 30 5.08 -12.69 10.88
C VAL A 30 5.16 -11.37 10.11
N LEU A 31 5.34 -11.42 8.79
CA LEU A 31 5.34 -10.22 7.96
C LEU A 31 4.04 -9.42 8.11
N GLN A 32 2.89 -10.09 8.03
CA GLN A 32 1.58 -9.46 8.26
C GLN A 32 1.52 -8.73 9.61
N LYS A 33 1.89 -9.41 10.70
CA LYS A 33 1.91 -8.81 12.05
C LYS A 33 2.85 -7.61 12.14
N SER A 34 4.00 -7.67 11.49
CA SER A 34 4.95 -6.56 11.46
C SER A 34 4.37 -5.34 10.73
N LEU A 35 3.72 -5.56 9.58
CA LEU A 35 3.07 -4.48 8.83
C LEU A 35 1.89 -3.87 9.60
N ASP A 36 1.07 -4.71 10.24
CA ASP A 36 -0.03 -4.26 11.11
C ASP A 36 0.51 -3.40 12.26
N ALA A 37 1.62 -3.80 12.88
CA ALA A 37 2.24 -3.04 13.97
C ALA A 37 2.81 -1.70 13.50
N ILE A 38 3.44 -1.64 12.32
CA ILE A 38 3.94 -0.40 11.72
C ILE A 38 2.75 0.57 11.50
N VAL A 39 1.67 0.12 10.86
CA VAL A 39 0.50 0.98 10.61
C VAL A 39 -0.18 1.39 11.91
N ALA A 40 -0.27 0.51 12.91
CA ALA A 40 -0.79 0.86 14.22
C ALA A 40 0.04 1.98 14.90
N HIS A 41 1.37 1.87 14.84
CA HIS A 41 2.29 2.82 15.47
C HIS A 41 2.30 4.20 14.80
N HIS A 42 2.20 4.27 13.47
CA HIS A 42 2.31 5.52 12.73
C HIS A 42 0.94 6.11 12.35
N GLU A 43 0.53 7.19 13.02
CA GLU A 43 -0.73 7.90 12.73
C GLU A 43 -0.81 8.45 11.30
N ALA A 44 0.33 8.85 10.72
CA ALA A 44 0.41 9.33 9.35
C ALA A 44 -0.10 8.29 8.33
N LEU A 45 0.12 6.99 8.58
CA LEU A 45 -0.35 5.90 7.72
C LEU A 45 -1.84 5.60 7.86
N ARG A 46 -2.50 6.20 8.86
CA ARG A 46 -3.94 6.03 9.17
C ARG A 46 -4.69 7.35 9.05
N THR A 47 -4.05 8.38 8.52
CA THR A 47 -4.63 9.71 8.38
C THR A 47 -5.38 9.81 7.06
N ASN A 48 -6.66 10.18 7.14
CA ASN A 48 -7.46 10.60 6.01
C ASN A 48 -7.74 12.12 6.10
N TYR A 49 -8.02 12.76 4.96
CA TYR A 49 -8.50 14.14 4.93
C TYR A 49 -9.94 14.16 4.45
N ILE A 50 -10.84 14.72 5.26
CA ILE A 50 -12.24 14.95 4.88
C ILE A 50 -12.49 16.43 4.67
N THR A 51 -13.52 16.77 3.91
CA THR A 51 -13.94 18.17 3.72
C THR A 51 -15.06 18.50 4.71
N GLN A 52 -14.88 19.52 5.53
CA GLN A 52 -15.95 20.09 6.37
C GLN A 52 -16.03 21.59 6.14
N ASN A 53 -17.20 22.10 5.77
CA ASN A 53 -17.42 23.52 5.45
C ASN A 53 -16.38 24.09 4.44
N GLY A 54 -16.03 23.29 3.42
CA GLY A 54 -15.05 23.68 2.40
C GLY A 54 -13.58 23.60 2.80
N ASN A 55 -13.27 23.20 4.05
CA ASN A 55 -11.90 23.10 4.54
C ASN A 55 -11.49 21.63 4.76
N PRO A 56 -10.22 21.27 4.49
CA PRO A 56 -9.70 19.94 4.81
C PRO A 56 -9.52 19.79 6.33
N ILE A 57 -10.03 18.69 6.86
CA ILE A 57 -9.81 18.27 8.24
C ILE A 57 -9.10 16.92 8.23
N GLN A 58 -8.02 16.85 9.00
CA GLN A 58 -7.27 15.63 9.22
C GLN A 58 -8.01 14.73 10.22
N VAL A 59 -8.26 13.49 9.84
CA VAL A 59 -8.92 12.48 10.68
C VAL A 59 -8.01 11.28 10.78
N ILE A 60 -7.56 10.99 12.00
CA ILE A 60 -6.73 9.82 12.30
C ILE A 60 -7.67 8.65 12.59
N GLN A 61 -7.64 7.63 11.72
CA GLN A 61 -8.43 6.42 11.88
C GLN A 61 -7.84 5.52 12.98
N PRO A 62 -8.62 4.73 13.73
CA PRO A 62 -8.07 3.77 14.67
C PRO A 62 -7.14 2.75 13.99
N PRO A 63 -6.21 2.12 14.72
CA PRO A 63 -5.40 1.02 14.20
C PRO A 63 -6.26 -0.08 13.58
N ARG A 64 -5.89 -0.52 12.38
CA ARG A 64 -6.52 -1.64 11.66
C ARG A 64 -5.46 -2.49 10.99
N ALA A 65 -5.77 -3.78 10.78
CA ALA A 65 -4.92 -4.64 9.99
C ALA A 65 -4.83 -4.14 8.54
N VAL A 66 -3.66 -4.27 7.94
CA VAL A 66 -3.46 -3.96 6.53
C VAL A 66 -3.77 -5.18 5.68
N GLU A 67 -4.28 -4.94 4.48
CA GLU A 67 -4.46 -6.01 3.51
C GLU A 67 -3.12 -6.34 2.85
N LEU A 68 -2.69 -7.60 2.96
CA LEU A 68 -1.52 -8.13 2.27
C LEU A 68 -1.95 -9.08 1.17
N LEU A 69 -1.88 -8.62 -0.08
CA LEU A 69 -2.17 -9.44 -1.24
C LEU A 69 -1.00 -10.40 -1.54
N ILE A 70 -1.30 -11.67 -1.75
CA ILE A 70 -0.30 -12.72 -2.01
C ILE A 70 -0.59 -13.37 -3.35
N PHE A 71 0.38 -13.26 -4.27
CA PHE A 71 0.32 -13.89 -5.58
C PHE A 71 1.35 -15.02 -5.66
N ASN A 72 0.90 -16.24 -5.94
CA ASN A 72 1.81 -17.36 -6.15
C ASN A 72 2.20 -17.47 -7.63
N LEU A 73 3.41 -17.02 -7.98
CA LEU A 73 3.93 -17.07 -9.35
C LEU A 73 4.74 -18.33 -9.65
N GLN A 74 4.88 -19.26 -8.70
CA GLN A 74 5.65 -20.48 -8.90
C GLN A 74 5.04 -21.40 -9.96
N GLN A 75 3.72 -21.29 -10.16
CA GLN A 75 2.98 -22.05 -11.17
C GLN A 75 3.24 -21.58 -12.60
N LEU A 76 3.81 -20.38 -12.78
CA LEU A 76 4.17 -19.87 -14.10
C LEU A 76 5.55 -20.36 -14.54
N PRO A 77 5.77 -20.56 -15.86
CA PRO A 77 7.10 -20.75 -16.44
C PRO A 77 8.05 -19.63 -16.02
N ALA A 78 9.32 -19.94 -15.76
CA ALA A 78 10.31 -18.97 -15.29
C ALA A 78 10.43 -17.75 -16.23
N THR A 79 10.28 -17.95 -17.53
CA THR A 79 10.29 -16.90 -18.56
C THR A 79 9.13 -15.92 -18.45
N GLN A 80 8.01 -16.32 -17.85
CA GLN A 80 6.80 -15.50 -17.70
C GLN A 80 6.71 -14.83 -16.32
N ARG A 81 7.47 -15.30 -15.33
CA ARG A 81 7.42 -14.75 -13.95
C ARG A 81 7.84 -13.30 -13.89
N SER A 82 8.92 -12.91 -14.56
CA SER A 82 9.41 -11.53 -14.53
C SER A 82 8.40 -10.55 -15.13
N ALA A 83 7.83 -10.91 -16.29
CA ALA A 83 6.79 -10.11 -16.93
C ALA A 83 5.54 -9.96 -16.05
N GLN A 84 5.14 -11.04 -15.36
CA GLN A 84 4.01 -10.99 -14.42
C GLN A 84 4.30 -10.12 -13.20
N ILE A 85 5.53 -10.12 -12.68
CA ILE A 85 5.94 -9.25 -11.56
C ILE A 85 5.84 -7.78 -11.99
N GLU A 86 6.35 -7.43 -13.17
CA GLU A 86 6.27 -6.06 -13.69
C GLU A 86 4.83 -5.59 -13.85
N GLN A 87 3.94 -6.46 -14.38
CA GLN A 87 2.51 -6.14 -14.47
C GLN A 87 1.85 -5.91 -13.11
N LEU A 88 2.25 -6.67 -12.07
CA LEU A 88 1.72 -6.49 -10.72
C LEU A 88 2.24 -5.21 -10.05
N LEU A 89 3.45 -4.76 -10.38
CA LEU A 89 4.02 -3.52 -9.85
C LEU A 89 3.47 -2.25 -10.51
N GLN A 90 2.82 -2.38 -11.66
CA GLN A 90 2.20 -1.27 -12.40
C GLN A 90 0.70 -1.07 -12.10
N GLN A 91 0.11 -1.94 -11.28
CA GLN A 91 -1.25 -1.77 -10.74
C GLN A 91 -1.26 -0.80 -9.57
#